data_AF-A0A2G3AGJ3-F1
#
_entry.id   AF-A0A2G3AGJ3-F1
#
_cell.length_a   1.000
_cell.length_b   1.000
_cell.length_c   1.000
_cell.angle_alpha   90.00
_cell.angle_beta   90.00
_cell.angle_gamma   90.00
#
_symmetry.space_group_name_H-M   'P 1'
#
loop_
_entity.id
_entity.type
_entity.pdbx_description
1 polymer ?
#
loop_
_entity_poly.entity_id
_entity_poly.type
_entity_poly.pdbx_seq_one_letter_code
_entity_poly.pdbx_strand_id
1 'polypeptide(L)'
;MYTFVGSMEYEEQQYPLSPQQLFLKDSKLHNTEYVYGVVIFTGHDTKVMQNGTDPPSKRRKIERKMGRIIYFLFAVLFTISFVGSVYCGIVNKKDLDRGHNRWYLQPDDADIFFDPRKAPAAAILHFQTVVMLYSYLIPIFLHVSIKIVKVLQSIFINRDINMYYEETNKPAHARTSNLIEELGQVDTISVKIGTLTYVTQ
;
A
#
# COMPACT_ATOMS: atom_id res chain seq x y z
N MET A 1 -22.30 -15.79 18.48
CA MET A 1 -22.13 -17.15 17.93
C MET A 1 -23.07 -18.19 18.58
N TYR A 2 -23.36 -18.08 19.89
CA TYR A 2 -24.09 -19.10 20.66
C TYR A 2 -25.63 -19.02 20.66
N THR A 3 -26.22 -18.03 19.99
CA THR A 3 -27.69 -17.86 19.97
C THR A 3 -28.25 -18.23 18.61
N PHE A 4 -29.17 -19.17 18.58
CA PHE A 4 -29.97 -19.61 17.44
C PHE A 4 -31.36 -19.94 17.98
N VAL A 5 -32.39 -19.36 17.37
CA VAL A 5 -33.78 -19.64 17.70
C VAL A 5 -34.45 -19.96 16.38
N GLY A 6 -34.93 -21.19 16.25
CA GLY A 6 -35.72 -21.64 15.12
C GLY A 6 -36.82 -22.57 15.61
N SER A 7 -37.81 -22.83 14.76
CA SER A 7 -38.78 -23.90 14.99
C SER A 7 -38.92 -24.71 13.71
N MET A 8 -39.02 -26.03 13.86
CA MET A 8 -39.37 -26.95 12.80
C MET A 8 -40.81 -27.38 13.01
N GLU A 9 -41.63 -27.32 11.97
CA GLU A 9 -42.99 -27.81 12.01
C GLU A 9 -43.05 -29.16 11.28
N TYR A 10 -43.54 -30.18 11.97
CA TYR A 10 -43.74 -31.52 11.43
C TYR A 10 -45.06 -32.06 11.95
N GLU A 11 -45.95 -32.49 11.06
CA GLU A 11 -47.27 -33.05 11.39
C GLU A 11 -48.07 -32.17 12.37
N GLU A 12 -48.18 -30.86 12.08
CA GLU A 12 -48.89 -29.85 12.90
C GLU A 12 -48.30 -29.63 14.32
N GLN A 13 -47.13 -30.19 14.61
CA GLN A 13 -46.42 -30.01 15.88
C GLN A 13 -45.15 -29.19 15.70
N GLN A 14 -44.97 -28.16 16.55
CA GLN A 14 -43.79 -27.30 16.53
C GLN A 14 -42.69 -27.82 17.45
N TYR A 15 -41.50 -28.00 16.89
CA TYR A 15 -40.30 -28.41 17.60
C TYR A 15 -39.29 -27.25 17.64
N PRO A 16 -38.91 -26.75 18.82
CA PRO A 16 -37.92 -25.68 18.92
C PRO A 16 -36.52 -26.20 18.57
N LEU A 17 -35.82 -25.45 17.71
CA LEU A 17 -34.44 -25.70 17.34
C LEU A 17 -33.50 -24.89 18.22
N SER A 18 -32.61 -25.60 18.90
CA SER A 18 -31.58 -25.04 19.77
C SER A 18 -30.23 -24.89 19.02
N PRO A 19 -29.31 -24.04 19.52
CA PRO A 19 -27.97 -23.90 18.93
C PRO A 19 -27.16 -25.20 18.89
N GLN A 20 -27.45 -26.15 19.78
CA GLN A 20 -26.76 -27.44 19.86
C GLN A 20 -27.12 -28.36 18.68
N GLN A 21 -28.25 -28.13 18.02
CA GLN A 21 -28.72 -28.88 16.85
C GLN A 21 -28.26 -28.23 15.53
N LEU A 22 -27.48 -27.14 15.59
CA LEU A 22 -27.01 -26.41 14.42
C LEU A 22 -25.53 -26.74 14.15
N PHE A 23 -25.26 -27.33 12.99
CA PHE A 23 -23.89 -27.44 12.49
C PHE A 23 -23.46 -26.14 11.80
N LEU A 24 -22.27 -25.65 12.15
CA LEU A 24 -21.66 -24.49 11.48
C LEU A 24 -20.86 -24.94 10.26
N LYS A 25 -20.72 -24.05 9.28
CA LYS A 25 -20.06 -24.31 7.99
C LYS A 25 -18.67 -24.95 8.12
N ASP A 26 -17.88 -24.55 9.11
CA ASP A 26 -16.49 -25.01 9.30
C ASP A 26 -16.35 -26.06 10.42
N SER A 27 -17.47 -26.68 10.85
CA SER A 27 -17.46 -27.78 11.80
C SER A 27 -17.00 -29.08 11.13
N LYS A 28 -16.09 -29.82 11.77
CA LYS A 28 -15.69 -31.16 11.35
C LYS A 28 -16.46 -32.21 12.14
N LEU A 29 -17.08 -33.16 11.44
CA LEU A 29 -17.71 -34.31 12.07
C LEU A 29 -16.62 -35.26 12.59
N HIS A 30 -16.80 -35.76 13.81
CA HIS A 30 -15.90 -36.72 14.42
C HIS A 30 -16.72 -37.83 15.06
N ASN A 31 -16.22 -39.06 15.05
CA ASN A 31 -16.86 -40.22 15.69
C ASN A 31 -18.27 -40.59 15.15
N THR A 32 -18.55 -40.34 13.87
CA THR A 32 -19.78 -40.77 13.19
C THR A 32 -19.53 -40.85 11.68
N GLU A 33 -20.10 -41.86 10.99
CA GLU A 33 -19.85 -42.10 9.56
C GLU A 33 -20.60 -41.11 8.65
N TYR A 34 -21.88 -40.84 8.92
CA TYR A 34 -22.67 -39.85 8.19
C TYR A 34 -23.78 -39.25 9.07
N VAL A 35 -24.29 -38.10 8.63
CA VAL A 35 -25.42 -37.40 9.25
C VAL A 35 -26.35 -36.89 8.15
N TYR A 36 -27.65 -36.98 8.37
CA TYR A 36 -28.65 -36.30 7.54
C TYR A 36 -28.99 -34.95 8.17
N GLY A 37 -29.04 -33.90 7.36
CA GLY A 37 -29.36 -32.56 7.82
C GLY A 37 -29.92 -31.70 6.71
N VAL A 38 -30.59 -30.62 7.10
CA VAL A 38 -31.18 -29.63 6.18
C VAL A 38 -30.35 -28.36 6.23
N VAL A 39 -30.03 -27.79 5.06
CA VAL A 39 -29.25 -26.56 4.96
C VAL A 39 -30.18 -25.37 5.23
N ILE A 40 -29.93 -24.64 6.33
CA ILE A 40 -30.73 -23.47 6.73
C ILE A 40 -30.12 -22.16 6.19
N PHE A 41 -28.79 -22.04 6.16
CA PHE A 41 -28.07 -20.86 5.67
C PHE A 41 -27.00 -21.24 4.66
N THR A 42 -26.85 -20.44 3.61
CA THR A 42 -25.84 -20.64 2.56
C THR A 42 -24.96 -19.39 2.38
N GLY A 43 -23.72 -19.60 1.91
CA GLY A 43 -22.83 -18.50 1.53
C GLY A 43 -22.58 -17.45 2.63
N HIS A 44 -22.92 -16.19 2.32
CA HIS A 44 -22.72 -15.03 3.18
C HIS A 44 -23.69 -14.96 4.37
N ASP A 45 -24.80 -15.70 4.31
CA ASP A 45 -25.79 -15.74 5.39
C ASP A 45 -25.38 -16.71 6.51
N THR A 46 -24.32 -17.50 6.29
CA THR A 46 -23.79 -18.36 7.33
C THR A 46 -23.22 -17.53 8.48
N LYS A 47 -23.52 -17.93 9.72
CA LYS A 47 -23.02 -17.24 10.93
C LYS A 47 -21.51 -17.09 10.96
N VAL A 48 -20.76 -18.02 10.37
CA VAL A 48 -19.30 -17.93 10.32
C VAL A 48 -18.86 -16.79 9.41
N MET A 49 -19.51 -16.63 8.25
CA MET A 49 -19.20 -15.55 7.32
C MET A 49 -19.63 -14.18 7.89
N GLN A 50 -20.78 -14.12 8.56
CA GLN A 50 -21.26 -12.89 9.22
C GLN A 50 -20.39 -12.46 10.42
N ASN A 51 -19.75 -13.42 11.10
CA ASN A 51 -18.74 -13.11 12.12
C ASN A 51 -17.35 -12.85 11.52
N GLY A 52 -17.18 -13.08 10.22
CA GLY A 52 -15.99 -12.67 9.50
C GLY A 52 -15.99 -11.16 9.37
N THR A 53 -15.09 -10.49 10.08
CA THR A 53 -14.84 -9.07 9.81
C THR A 53 -14.28 -8.94 8.40
N ASP A 54 -14.92 -8.11 7.57
CA ASP A 54 -14.37 -7.77 6.26
C ASP A 54 -12.91 -7.38 6.40
N PRO A 55 -12.00 -7.89 5.55
CA PRO A 55 -10.59 -7.60 5.68
C PRO A 55 -10.43 -6.07 5.64
N PRO A 56 -10.01 -5.43 6.75
CA PRO A 56 -9.94 -3.98 6.77
C PRO A 56 -8.96 -3.57 5.67
N SER A 57 -9.35 -2.60 4.87
CA SER A 57 -8.44 -1.92 3.95
C SER A 57 -7.35 -1.27 4.81
N LYS A 58 -6.28 -2.01 5.08
CA LYS A 58 -5.09 -1.54 5.79
C LYS A 58 -4.36 -0.53 4.89
N ARG A 59 -4.94 0.65 4.70
CA ARG A 59 -4.27 1.82 4.14
C ARG A 59 -3.17 2.21 5.11
N ARG A 60 -1.92 2.16 4.64
CA ARG A 60 -0.73 2.03 5.50
C ARG A 60 -0.28 3.35 6.10
N LYS A 61 0.27 3.29 7.31
CA LYS A 61 1.11 4.37 7.89
C LYS A 61 2.24 4.78 6.93
N ILE A 62 2.81 3.82 6.19
CA ILE A 62 3.92 4.04 5.26
C ILE A 62 3.49 4.81 4.01
N GLU A 63 2.30 4.54 3.47
CA GLU A 63 1.76 5.33 2.35
C GLU A 63 1.54 6.79 2.75
N ARG A 64 1.08 7.04 3.98
CA ARG A 64 0.93 8.39 4.53
C ARG A 64 2.28 9.09 4.74
N LYS A 65 3.31 8.38 5.21
CA LYS A 65 4.68 8.91 5.33
C LYS A 65 5.28 9.22 3.96
N MET A 66 5.11 8.34 2.98
CA MET A 66 5.54 8.54 1.59
C MET A 66 4.92 9.80 1.00
N GLY A 67 3.61 10.00 1.19
CA GLY A 67 2.93 11.23 0.78
C GLY A 67 3.60 12.49 1.36
N ARG A 68 3.94 12.49 2.64
CA ARG A 68 4.63 13.62 3.29
C ARG A 68 6.02 13.89 2.69
N ILE A 69 6.79 12.84 2.38
CA ILE A 69 8.10 12.97 1.73
C ILE A 69 7.96 13.56 0.33
N ILE A 70 6.94 13.17 -0.43
CA ILE A 70 6.67 13.72 -1.77
C ILE A 70 6.38 15.22 -1.69
N TYR A 71 5.53 15.65 -0.73
CA TYR A 71 5.26 17.08 -0.52
C TYR A 71 6.52 17.86 -0.13
N PHE A 72 7.37 17.28 0.73
CA PHE A 72 8.65 17.89 1.10
C PHE A 72 9.59 18.04 -0.10
N LEU A 73 9.71 16.99 -0.94
CA LEU A 73 10.54 17.02 -2.14
C LEU A 73 10.04 18.07 -3.15
N PHE A 74 8.72 18.18 -3.32
CA PHE A 74 8.11 19.21 -4.16
C PHE A 74 8.42 20.62 -3.64
N ALA A 75 8.36 20.84 -2.32
CA ALA A 75 8.70 22.12 -1.71
C ALA A 75 10.18 22.48 -1.95
N VAL A 76 11.10 21.54 -1.77
CA VAL A 76 12.54 21.75 -2.05
C VAL A 76 12.80 22.06 -3.52
N LEU A 77 12.12 21.38 -4.43
CA LEU A 77 12.29 21.63 -5.86
C LEU A 77 11.73 22.98 -6.28
N PHE A 78 10.60 23.37 -5.70
CA PHE A 78 10.05 24.70 -5.90
C PHE A 78 11.01 25.79 -5.40
N THR A 79 11.62 25.63 -4.21
CA THR A 79 12.56 26.62 -3.68
C THR A 79 13.84 26.72 -4.52
N ILE A 80 14.43 25.60 -4.94
CA ILE A 80 15.62 25.61 -5.81
C ILE A 80 15.30 26.25 -7.16
N SER A 81 14.15 25.90 -7.76
CA SER A 81 13.71 26.49 -9.03
C SER A 81 13.44 27.98 -8.90
N PHE A 82 12.84 28.41 -7.80
CA PHE A 82 12.58 29.82 -7.51
C PHE A 82 13.87 30.62 -7.33
N VAL A 83 14.82 30.12 -6.53
CA VAL A 83 16.14 30.76 -6.35
C VAL A 83 16.90 30.81 -7.67
N GLY A 84 16.89 29.73 -8.47
CA GLY A 84 17.50 29.69 -9.79
C GLY A 84 16.91 30.71 -10.76
N SER A 85 15.58 30.86 -10.78
CA SER A 85 14.87 31.84 -11.59
C SER A 85 15.21 33.28 -11.19
N VAL A 86 15.22 33.59 -9.89
CA VAL A 86 15.62 34.91 -9.37
C VAL A 86 17.08 35.21 -9.70
N TYR A 87 17.98 34.24 -9.52
CA TYR A 87 19.39 34.39 -9.85
C TYR A 87 19.60 34.68 -11.35
N CYS A 88 18.95 33.91 -12.22
CA CYS A 88 18.98 34.14 -13.66
C CYS A 88 18.43 35.53 -14.04
N GLY A 89 17.32 35.95 -13.44
CA GLY A 89 16.74 37.28 -13.67
C GLY A 89 17.67 38.43 -13.26
N ILE A 90 18.37 38.30 -12.13
CA ILE A 90 19.35 39.32 -11.67
C ILE A 90 20.58 39.35 -12.58
N VAL A 91 21.11 38.19 -12.97
CA VAL A 91 22.29 38.09 -13.85
C VAL A 91 21.98 38.68 -15.23
N ASN A 92 20.85 38.32 -15.83
CA ASN A 92 20.45 38.86 -17.14
C ASN A 92 20.24 40.39 -17.11
N LYS A 93 19.69 40.94 -16.02
CA LYS A 93 19.55 42.39 -15.85
C LYS A 93 20.92 43.10 -15.73
N LYS A 94 21.86 42.51 -14.98
CA LYS A 94 23.22 43.07 -14.80
C LYS A 94 24.08 42.95 -16.06
N ASP A 95 23.92 41.87 -16.84
CA ASP A 95 24.62 41.70 -18.12
C ASP A 95 24.12 42.71 -19.17
N LEU A 96 22.82 43.05 -19.16
CA LEU A 96 22.25 44.11 -20.01
C LEU A 96 22.82 45.51 -19.69
N ASP A 97 22.93 45.86 -18.41
CA ASP A 97 23.43 47.16 -17.95
C ASP A 97 24.95 47.35 -18.19
N ARG A 98 25.72 46.25 -18.28
CA ARG A 98 27.19 46.30 -18.41
C ARG A 98 27.72 46.13 -19.84
N GLY A 99 26.85 45.96 -20.83
CA GLY A 99 27.25 45.86 -22.25
C GLY A 99 28.17 44.67 -22.57
N HIS A 100 28.25 43.66 -21.69
CA HIS A 100 29.03 42.46 -21.94
C HIS A 100 28.20 41.49 -22.78
N ASN A 101 28.29 41.66 -24.10
CA ASN A 101 27.88 40.62 -25.05
C ASN A 101 28.76 39.38 -24.81
N ARG A 102 28.19 38.32 -24.23
CA ARG A 102 28.83 36.99 -24.24
C ARG A 102 28.91 36.52 -25.69
N TRP A 103 30.04 36.79 -26.33
CA TRP A 103 30.30 36.48 -27.74
C TRP A 103 30.13 34.99 -28.10
N TYR A 104 30.19 34.10 -27.11
CA TYR A 104 29.99 32.66 -27.26
C TYR A 104 28.56 32.19 -26.96
N LEU A 105 27.71 33.09 -26.43
CA LEU A 105 26.35 32.79 -25.96
C LEU A 105 25.29 33.56 -26.77
N GLN A 106 25.69 34.20 -27.87
CA GLN A 106 24.82 34.85 -28.84
C GLN A 106 24.40 33.81 -29.89
N PRO A 107 23.15 33.32 -29.89
CA PRO A 107 22.62 32.73 -31.09
C PRO A 107 22.21 33.89 -32.01
N ASP A 108 22.68 33.88 -33.26
CA ASP A 108 22.38 34.89 -34.27
C ASP A 108 20.86 35.05 -34.53
N ASP A 109 20.07 34.06 -34.15
CA ASP A 109 18.62 34.14 -33.93
C ASP A 109 18.34 33.97 -32.44
N ALA A 110 18.06 35.07 -31.73
CA ALA A 110 17.84 35.06 -30.29
C ALA A 110 16.58 34.24 -29.92
N ASP A 111 16.79 32.95 -29.68
CA ASP A 111 15.78 32.09 -29.08
C ASP A 111 15.33 32.70 -27.75
N ILE A 112 14.03 32.58 -27.49
CA ILE A 112 13.25 33.24 -26.42
C ILE A 112 13.86 33.07 -25.00
N PHE A 113 14.79 32.13 -24.86
CA PHE A 113 15.51 31.78 -23.64
C PHE A 113 16.60 32.80 -23.23
N PHE A 114 17.19 33.55 -24.16
CA PHE A 114 18.33 34.44 -23.87
C PHE A 114 18.12 35.91 -24.26
N ASP A 115 16.93 36.29 -24.74
CA ASP A 115 16.65 37.67 -25.14
C ASP A 115 16.63 38.62 -23.92
N PRO A 116 17.59 39.56 -23.79
CA PRO A 116 17.67 40.48 -22.65
C PRO A 116 16.47 41.42 -22.56
N ARG A 117 15.74 41.64 -23.67
CA ARG A 117 14.55 42.51 -23.72
C ARG A 117 13.34 41.88 -23.03
N LYS A 118 13.35 40.57 -22.79
CA LYS A 118 12.30 39.82 -22.09
C LYS A 118 12.85 39.06 -20.88
N ALA A 119 13.65 39.75 -20.05
CA ALA A 119 14.19 39.23 -18.79
C ALA A 119 13.19 38.43 -17.91
N PRO A 120 11.92 38.85 -17.73
CA PRO A 120 10.95 38.03 -16.98
C PRO A 120 10.54 36.75 -17.72
N ALA A 121 10.46 36.76 -19.06
CA ALA A 121 10.12 35.57 -19.83
C ALA A 121 11.24 34.53 -19.80
N ALA A 122 12.50 34.97 -19.91
CA ALA A 122 13.66 34.09 -19.77
C ALA A 122 13.72 33.44 -18.36
N ALA A 123 13.45 34.21 -17.30
CA ALA A 123 13.41 33.68 -15.93
C ALA A 123 12.30 32.63 -15.71
N ILE A 124 11.13 32.81 -16.35
CA ILE A 124 10.02 31.85 -16.32
C ILE A 124 10.37 30.59 -17.11
N LEU A 125 10.99 30.72 -18.28
CA LEU A 125 11.45 29.58 -19.08
C LEU A 125 12.53 28.78 -18.34
N HIS A 126 13.48 29.45 -17.69
CA HIS A 126 14.47 28.79 -16.84
C HIS A 126 13.83 28.06 -15.65
N PHE A 127 12.85 28.67 -14.98
CA PHE A 127 12.07 28.01 -13.93
C PHE A 127 11.40 26.74 -14.47
N GLN A 128 10.70 26.85 -15.60
CA GLN A 128 9.98 25.72 -16.22
C GLN A 128 10.92 24.58 -16.63
N THR A 129 12.09 24.90 -17.19
CA THR A 129 13.11 23.90 -17.58
C THR A 129 13.67 23.16 -16.37
N VAL A 130 13.95 23.87 -15.28
CA VAL A 130 14.45 23.25 -14.02
C VAL A 130 13.38 22.35 -13.41
N VAL A 131 12.12 22.81 -13.37
CA VAL A 131 11.00 21.96 -12.90
C VAL A 131 10.85 20.72 -13.77
N MET A 132 10.91 20.84 -15.09
CA MET A 132 10.79 19.71 -16.02
C MET A 132 11.94 18.71 -15.84
N LEU A 133 13.18 19.18 -15.71
CA LEU A 133 14.35 18.33 -15.51
C LEU A 133 14.25 17.50 -14.23
N TYR A 134 13.79 18.10 -13.14
CA TYR A 134 13.65 17.42 -11.86
C TYR A 134 12.29 16.74 -11.66
N SER A 135 11.29 16.98 -12.51
CA SER A 135 9.95 16.36 -12.41
C SER A 135 9.99 14.83 -12.50
N TYR A 136 10.99 14.28 -13.21
CA TYR A 136 11.25 12.84 -13.29
C TYR A 136 11.63 12.21 -11.94
N LEU A 137 12.12 12.98 -10.97
CA LEU A 137 12.52 12.48 -9.65
C LEU A 137 11.35 12.32 -8.66
N ILE A 138 10.20 12.98 -8.88
CA ILE A 138 9.35 13.35 -7.72
C ILE A 138 8.40 12.24 -7.22
N PRO A 139 7.75 11.39 -8.04
CA PRO A 139 6.85 10.37 -7.45
C PRO A 139 6.85 8.96 -8.08
N ILE A 140 7.14 8.82 -9.38
CA ILE A 140 6.96 7.54 -10.09
C ILE A 140 8.08 6.57 -9.70
N PHE A 141 9.33 7.05 -9.71
CA PHE A 141 10.49 6.23 -9.38
C PHE A 141 10.47 5.74 -7.92
N LEU A 142 10.23 6.64 -6.96
CA LEU A 142 10.18 6.29 -5.53
C LEU A 142 9.08 5.27 -5.23
N HIS A 143 7.89 5.47 -5.80
CA HIS A 143 6.76 4.58 -5.55
C HIS A 143 6.99 3.18 -6.15
N VAL A 144 7.54 3.12 -7.37
CA VAL A 144 7.86 1.86 -8.04
C VAL A 144 9.00 1.13 -7.32
N SER A 145 10.05 1.85 -6.91
CA SER A 145 11.18 1.28 -6.17
C SER A 145 10.72 0.60 -4.87
N ILE A 146 9.89 1.26 -4.07
CA ILE A 146 9.35 0.67 -2.83
C ILE A 146 8.51 -0.57 -3.11
N LYS A 147 7.70 -0.58 -4.19
CA LYS A 147 6.93 -1.78 -4.58
C LYS A 147 7.85 -2.95 -4.93
N ILE A 148 8.92 -2.69 -5.67
CA ILE A 148 9.91 -3.72 -6.03
C ILE A 148 10.59 -4.28 -4.78
N VAL A 149 11.03 -3.41 -3.86
CA VAL A 149 11.64 -3.82 -2.60
C VAL A 149 10.70 -4.72 -1.79
N LYS A 150 9.41 -4.38 -1.70
CA LYS A 150 8.40 -5.20 -1.01
C LYS A 150 8.22 -6.58 -1.64
N VAL A 151 8.23 -6.66 -2.98
CA VAL A 151 8.15 -7.93 -3.70
C VAL A 151 9.40 -8.77 -3.42
N LEU A 152 10.59 -8.16 -3.49
CA LEU A 152 11.84 -8.85 -3.19
C LEU A 152 11.86 -9.38 -1.76
N GLN A 153 11.47 -8.57 -0.76
CA GLN A 153 11.35 -9.01 0.63
C GLN A 153 10.38 -10.19 0.78
N SER A 154 9.25 -10.18 0.07
CA SER A 154 8.31 -11.31 0.04
C SER A 154 8.93 -12.58 -0.54
N ILE A 155 9.74 -12.46 -1.58
CA ILE A 155 10.45 -13.59 -2.19
C ILE A 155 11.49 -14.14 -1.22
N PHE A 156 12.22 -13.27 -0.51
CA PHE A 156 13.20 -13.71 0.50
C PHE A 156 12.54 -14.49 1.63
N ILE A 157 11.42 -14.02 2.17
CA ILE A 157 10.67 -14.75 3.22
C ILE A 157 10.20 -16.12 2.71
N ASN A 158 9.70 -16.19 1.47
CA ASN A 158 9.22 -17.44 0.89
C ASN A 158 10.35 -18.46 0.61
N ARG A 159 11.60 -18.00 0.52
CA ARG A 159 12.78 -18.83 0.27
C ARG A 159 13.60 -19.10 1.53
N ASP A 160 13.13 -18.66 2.70
CA ASP A 160 13.84 -18.88 3.97
C ASP A 160 13.64 -20.33 4.45
N ILE A 161 14.77 -21.04 4.59
CA ILE A 161 14.81 -22.43 5.05
C ILE A 161 14.51 -22.51 6.55
N ASN A 162 14.85 -21.48 7.34
CA ASN A 162 14.59 -21.48 8.78
C ASN A 162 13.09 -21.36 9.12
N MET A 163 12.27 -20.90 8.17
CA MET A 163 10.83 -20.80 8.30
C MET A 163 10.08 -21.93 7.56
N TYR A 164 10.80 -22.98 7.17
CA TYR A 164 10.23 -24.17 6.54
C TYR A 164 9.81 -25.19 7.61
N TYR A 165 8.59 -25.70 7.48
CA TYR A 165 8.06 -26.71 8.39
C TYR A 165 8.15 -28.10 7.76
N GLU A 166 9.05 -28.93 8.29
CA GLU A 166 9.39 -30.25 7.74
C GLU A 166 8.23 -31.25 7.81
N GLU A 167 7.53 -31.35 8.95
CA GLU A 167 6.54 -32.42 9.16
C GLU A 167 5.31 -32.33 8.23
N THR A 168 4.91 -31.11 7.82
CA THR A 168 3.87 -30.93 6.80
C THR A 168 4.39 -30.46 5.44
N ASN A 169 5.71 -30.45 5.24
CA ASN A 169 6.38 -30.06 3.99
C ASN A 169 5.84 -28.72 3.42
N LYS A 170 5.80 -27.70 4.27
CA LYS A 170 5.22 -26.38 3.93
C LYS A 170 6.21 -25.25 4.21
N PRO A 171 6.61 -24.49 3.18
CA PRO A 171 7.39 -23.27 3.38
C PRO A 171 6.51 -22.13 3.92
N ALA A 172 7.14 -21.14 4.56
CA ALA A 172 6.49 -19.88 4.87
C ALA A 172 6.03 -19.19 3.58
N HIS A 173 4.76 -18.77 3.55
CA HIS A 173 4.19 -18.12 2.38
C HIS A 173 3.61 -16.75 2.75
N ALA A 174 4.33 -15.68 2.40
CA ALA A 174 3.87 -14.32 2.54
C ALA A 174 2.76 -14.02 1.51
N ARG A 175 1.50 -14.11 1.93
CA ARG A 175 0.32 -13.86 1.07
C ARG A 175 0.11 -12.38 0.73
N THR A 176 0.78 -11.46 1.43
CA THR A 176 0.60 -10.02 1.21
C THR A 176 1.94 -9.30 1.37
N SER A 177 2.59 -9.00 0.24
CA SER A 177 3.89 -8.31 0.18
C SER A 177 3.87 -6.95 0.85
N ASN A 178 2.69 -6.33 0.84
CA ASN A 178 2.41 -5.15 1.60
C ASN A 178 2.72 -5.41 3.11
N LEU A 179 2.10 -6.37 3.79
CA LEU A 179 2.12 -6.42 5.27
C LEU A 179 3.47 -6.73 5.92
N ILE A 180 4.48 -7.08 5.14
CA ILE A 180 5.82 -7.46 5.62
C ILE A 180 6.47 -6.35 6.47
N GLU A 181 6.36 -5.09 6.07
CA GLU A 181 6.96 -3.98 6.82
C GLU A 181 6.29 -3.73 8.18
N GLU A 182 5.03 -4.15 8.34
CA GLU A 182 4.30 -4.03 9.60
C GLU A 182 4.66 -5.14 10.58
N LEU A 183 5.20 -6.28 10.11
CA LEU A 183 5.66 -7.36 10.99
C LEU A 183 6.73 -6.87 11.98
N GLY A 184 7.58 -5.93 11.56
CA GLY A 184 8.58 -5.31 12.42
C GLY A 184 8.05 -4.19 13.33
N GLN A 185 6.75 -3.87 13.28
CA GLN A 185 6.11 -2.80 14.06
C GLN A 185 4.99 -3.33 14.97
N VAL A 186 4.91 -4.65 15.17
CA VAL A 186 3.86 -5.25 16.02
C VAL A 186 4.29 -5.18 17.48
N ASP A 187 3.56 -4.40 18.27
CA ASP A 187 3.80 -4.23 19.72
C ASP A 187 3.13 -5.31 20.58
N THR A 188 2.20 -6.08 20.02
CA THR A 188 1.47 -7.12 20.78
C THR A 188 1.11 -8.30 19.89
N ILE A 189 1.61 -9.48 20.27
CA ILE A 189 1.25 -10.76 19.66
C ILE A 189 0.21 -11.41 20.58
N SER A 190 -1.03 -11.49 20.13
CA SER A 190 -2.08 -12.22 20.85
C SER A 190 -2.16 -13.64 20.29
N VAL A 191 -1.81 -14.63 21.11
CA VAL A 191 -1.85 -16.05 20.73
C VAL A 191 -3.17 -16.66 21.19
N LYS A 192 -3.83 -17.40 20.29
CA LYS A 192 -5.04 -18.19 20.60
C LYS A 192 -4.72 -19.68 20.69
N ILE A 193 -5.61 -20.42 21.34
CA ILE A 193 -5.58 -21.90 21.44
C ILE A 193 -5.51 -22.49 20.02
N GLY A 194 -4.60 -23.46 19.81
CA GLY A 194 -4.28 -24.03 18.50
C GLY A 194 -2.97 -23.51 17.86
N THR A 195 -2.36 -22.45 18.39
CA THR A 195 -1.01 -22.00 17.99
C THR A 195 0.08 -22.38 19.00
N LEU A 196 -0.23 -22.41 20.30
CA LEU A 196 0.69 -22.84 21.37
C LEU A 196 0.46 -24.28 21.84
N THR A 197 -0.71 -24.84 21.57
CA THR A 197 -1.10 -26.17 22.03
C THR A 197 -1.23 -27.06 20.80
N TYR A 198 -0.28 -27.98 20.62
CA TYR A 198 -0.49 -29.12 19.74
C TYR A 198 -1.69 -29.88 20.30
N VAL A 199 -2.80 -29.87 19.59
CA VAL A 199 -3.87 -30.84 19.86
C VAL A 199 -3.35 -32.14 19.26
N THR A 200 -2.55 -32.87 20.04
CA THR A 200 -2.20 -34.25 19.73
C THR A 200 -3.51 -35.02 19.66
N GLN A 201 -3.81 -35.52 18.47
CA GLN A 201 -4.93 -36.39 18.18
C GLN A 201 -4.74 -37.74 18.88
#